data_AF-F1LB46-F1
#
_entry.id   AF-F1LB46-F1
#
_cell.length_a   1.000
_cell.length_b   1.000
_cell.length_c   1.000
_cell.angle_alpha   90.00
_cell.angle_beta   90.00
_cell.angle_gamma   90.00
#
_symmetry.space_group_name_H-M   'P 1'
#
loop_
_entity.id
_entity.type
_entity.pdbx_description
1 polymer ?
#
loop_
_entity_poly.entity_id
_entity_poly.type
_entity_poly.pdbx_seq_one_letter_code
_entity_poly.pdbx_strand_id
1 'polypeptide(L)'
;MRFVYSGLYDAHIELDEVPILGWNPPKLSRNILAQRVMRKDVMAMEPRERVKRIVEVLRATVHHGFPVVDTINPPSANNQFPDYGRVKGLILRSQLITLLSNRVFSYDYEGERMVEGYKPVHLADFRDAYPRYDESLERLCLSEEDELCWMDLQPYMNPHPYRVPLTASLQSIFSLFRGLGLRYLVAIDDDNCLRGIITRKDVARFKEKRHKKKYSIRELFVSDFRG
;
A
#
# COMPACT_ATOMS: atom_id res chain seq x y z
N MET A 1 0.31 -7.39 -39.82
CA MET A 1 0.50 -8.83 -39.54
C MET A 1 1.57 -8.92 -38.44
N ARG A 2 1.19 -9.00 -37.16
CA ARG A 2 2.17 -9.14 -36.05
C ARG A 2 2.35 -10.62 -35.77
N PHE A 3 3.58 -11.08 -35.97
CA PHE A 3 3.99 -12.47 -35.89
C PHE A 3 3.80 -13.04 -34.49
N VAL A 4 3.54 -14.35 -34.50
CA VAL A 4 3.37 -15.25 -33.36
C VAL A 4 4.74 -15.37 -32.68
N TYR A 5 4.82 -15.03 -31.40
CA TYR A 5 5.85 -15.27 -30.37
C TYR A 5 6.03 -13.96 -29.57
N SER A 6 5.71 -14.02 -28.27
CA SER A 6 6.22 -13.04 -27.31
C SER A 6 7.73 -12.94 -27.50
N GLY A 7 8.30 -11.72 -27.52
CA GLY A 7 9.75 -11.57 -27.68
C GLY A 7 10.48 -12.39 -26.61
N LEU A 8 11.71 -12.85 -26.87
CA LEU A 8 12.47 -13.64 -25.88
C LEU A 8 12.51 -12.96 -24.50
N TYR A 9 12.53 -11.63 -24.45
CA TYR A 9 12.41 -10.84 -23.21
C TYR A 9 11.07 -11.01 -22.50
N ASP A 10 9.96 -10.98 -23.23
CA ASP A 10 8.64 -11.21 -22.67
C ASP A 10 8.53 -12.64 -22.12
N ALA A 11 9.14 -13.63 -22.79
CA ALA A 11 9.17 -15.02 -22.31
C ALA A 11 9.96 -15.18 -20.99
N HIS A 12 11.11 -14.49 -20.85
CA HIS A 12 11.87 -14.49 -19.59
C HIS A 12 11.14 -13.74 -18.47
N ILE A 13 10.50 -12.60 -18.77
CA ILE A 13 9.68 -11.86 -17.80
C ILE A 13 8.50 -12.71 -17.29
N GLU A 14 7.89 -13.50 -18.18
CA GLU A 14 6.82 -14.43 -17.80
C GLU A 14 7.32 -15.62 -16.96
N LEU A 15 8.57 -16.04 -17.15
CA LEU A 15 9.25 -17.06 -16.35
C LEU A 15 9.72 -16.52 -14.99
N ASP A 16 10.15 -15.26 -14.92
CA ASP A 16 10.64 -14.58 -13.72
C ASP A 16 9.51 -14.02 -12.82
N GLU A 17 8.25 -14.23 -13.19
CA GLU A 17 7.03 -13.81 -12.48
C GLU A 17 7.00 -12.32 -12.06
N VAL A 18 7.78 -11.47 -12.74
CA VAL A 18 7.84 -10.04 -12.44
C VAL A 18 6.50 -9.40 -12.80
N PRO A 19 5.84 -8.66 -11.89
CA PRO A 19 4.53 -8.04 -12.11
C PRO A 19 4.65 -6.82 -13.03
N ILE A 20 4.99 -7.04 -14.30
CA ILE A 20 5.12 -6.00 -15.32
C ILE A 20 3.78 -5.78 -15.99
N LEU A 21 3.31 -4.52 -15.93
CA LEU A 21 2.14 -4.10 -16.68
C LEU A 21 2.52 -3.92 -18.15
N GLY A 22 1.76 -4.53 -19.05
CA GLY A 22 1.94 -4.35 -20.49
C GLY A 22 1.67 -2.90 -20.95
N TRP A 23 1.79 -2.66 -22.25
CA TRP A 23 1.52 -1.32 -22.79
C TRP A 23 0.03 -0.93 -22.71
N ASN A 24 -0.86 -1.90 -22.89
CA ASN A 24 -2.30 -1.70 -22.91
C ASN A 24 -2.98 -2.59 -21.86
N PRO A 25 -4.12 -2.13 -21.30
CA PRO A 25 -4.94 -2.96 -20.44
C PRO A 25 -5.44 -4.21 -21.19
N PRO A 26 -5.61 -5.35 -20.51
CA PRO A 26 -6.13 -6.56 -21.13
C PRO A 26 -7.48 -6.30 -21.82
N LYS A 27 -7.70 -6.86 -23.01
CA LYS A 27 -9.01 -6.75 -23.67
C LYS A 27 -10.08 -7.42 -22.81
N LEU A 28 -11.29 -6.87 -22.83
CA LEU A 28 -12.45 -7.30 -22.00
C LEU A 28 -12.33 -7.02 -20.49
N SER A 29 -11.39 -6.17 -20.05
CA SER A 29 -11.18 -5.83 -18.63
C SER A 29 -12.18 -4.83 -18.06
N ARG A 30 -13.05 -4.25 -18.89
CA ARG A 30 -14.03 -3.23 -18.49
C ARG A 30 -15.02 -3.70 -17.42
N ASN A 31 -15.34 -4.99 -17.41
CA ASN A 31 -16.32 -5.57 -16.49
C ASN A 31 -15.69 -6.09 -15.19
N ILE A 32 -14.36 -6.00 -15.05
CA ILE A 32 -13.66 -6.34 -13.81
C ILE A 32 -13.54 -5.05 -13.00
N LEU A 33 -14.11 -5.03 -11.80
CA LEU A 33 -14.22 -3.82 -10.97
C LEU A 33 -13.16 -3.82 -9.85
N ALA A 34 -12.86 -2.64 -9.31
CA ALA A 34 -11.89 -2.43 -8.24
C ALA A 34 -12.13 -3.37 -7.05
N GLN A 35 -13.39 -3.56 -6.65
CA GLN A 35 -13.78 -4.46 -5.57
C GLN A 35 -13.33 -5.93 -5.73
N ARG A 36 -13.10 -6.37 -6.97
CA ARG A 36 -12.58 -7.71 -7.29
C ARG A 36 -11.05 -7.74 -7.37
N VAL A 37 -10.43 -6.62 -7.74
CA VAL A 37 -8.99 -6.48 -7.92
C VAL A 37 -8.29 -6.22 -6.58
N MET A 38 -8.93 -5.45 -5.70
CA MET A 38 -8.33 -4.98 -4.46
C MET A 38 -8.06 -6.08 -3.45
N ARG A 39 -7.03 -5.85 -2.65
CA ARG A 39 -6.71 -6.59 -1.42
C ARG A 39 -7.55 -6.05 -0.26
N LYS A 40 -8.12 -6.98 0.50
CA LYS A 40 -9.02 -6.73 1.64
C LYS A 40 -8.34 -7.03 2.98
N ASP A 41 -7.04 -7.25 2.99
CA ASP A 41 -6.20 -7.54 4.15
C ASP A 41 -5.32 -6.31 4.43
N VAL A 42 -5.95 -5.15 4.63
CA VAL A 42 -5.25 -3.87 4.76
C VAL A 42 -4.90 -3.60 6.22
N MET A 43 -3.63 -3.33 6.49
CA MET A 43 -3.17 -2.75 7.76
C MET A 43 -3.24 -1.23 7.69
N ALA A 44 -4.26 -0.64 8.31
CA ALA A 44 -4.42 0.80 8.41
C ALA A 44 -3.79 1.36 9.70
N MET A 45 -3.46 2.64 9.69
CA MET A 45 -2.98 3.40 10.86
C MET A 45 -3.94 4.54 11.18
N GLU A 46 -4.00 4.95 12.43
CA GLU A 46 -4.69 6.18 12.83
C GLU A 46 -3.74 7.39 12.68
N PRO A 47 -4.26 8.62 12.68
CA PRO A 47 -3.43 9.81 12.47
C PRO A 47 -2.41 10.00 13.59
N ARG A 48 -2.76 9.55 14.79
CA ARG A 48 -1.90 9.46 15.97
C ARG A 48 -1.96 8.06 16.50
N GLU A 49 -0.80 7.46 16.68
CA GLU A 49 -0.70 6.02 16.89
C GLU A 49 0.30 5.72 18.01
N ARG A 50 0.03 4.68 18.81
CA ARG A 50 0.99 4.22 19.83
C ARG A 50 2.23 3.68 19.13
N VAL A 51 3.41 4.06 19.62
CA VAL A 51 4.69 3.58 19.09
C VAL A 51 4.74 2.05 19.07
N LYS A 52 4.26 1.41 20.15
CA LYS A 52 4.10 -0.05 20.21
C LYS A 52 3.40 -0.65 19.00
N ARG A 53 2.21 -0.13 18.66
CA ARG A 53 1.40 -0.67 17.56
C ARG A 53 2.11 -0.49 16.22
N ILE A 54 2.77 0.65 16.00
CA ILE A 54 3.56 0.88 14.79
C ILE A 54 4.67 -0.16 14.67
N VAL A 55 5.43 -0.39 15.74
CA VAL A 55 6.52 -1.38 15.77
C VAL A 55 5.99 -2.80 15.52
N GLU A 56 4.87 -3.17 16.16
CA GLU A 56 4.21 -4.47 15.94
C GLU A 56 3.80 -4.65 14.48
N VAL A 57 3.16 -3.67 13.85
CA VAL A 57 2.77 -3.73 12.43
C VAL A 57 3.99 -3.81 11.52
N LEU A 58 5.04 -3.05 11.80
CA LEU A 58 6.29 -3.06 11.02
C LEU A 58 7.03 -4.39 11.13
N ARG A 59 6.95 -5.08 12.28
CA ARG A 59 7.53 -6.42 12.47
C ARG A 59 6.65 -7.52 11.87
N ALA A 60 5.33 -7.37 11.93
CA ALA A 60 4.37 -8.36 11.44
C ALA A 60 4.20 -8.33 9.91
N THR A 61 4.55 -7.22 9.25
CA THR A 61 4.29 -7.03 7.82
C THR A 61 5.50 -6.52 7.04
N VAL A 62 5.55 -6.91 5.76
CA VAL A 62 6.54 -6.45 4.76
C VAL A 62 5.96 -5.38 3.82
N HIS A 63 4.82 -4.79 4.18
CA HIS A 63 4.18 -3.74 3.36
C HIS A 63 5.00 -2.46 3.40
N HIS A 64 5.14 -1.76 2.27
CA HIS A 64 5.89 -0.50 2.22
C HIS A 64 5.01 0.76 2.31
N GLY A 65 3.70 0.61 2.50
CA GLY A 65 2.76 1.72 2.60
C GLY A 65 1.53 1.30 3.38
N PHE A 66 1.07 2.21 4.24
CA PHE A 66 -0.04 2.02 5.15
C PHE A 66 -1.00 3.21 4.97
N PRO A 67 -2.29 2.96 4.68
CA PRO A 67 -3.27 4.04 4.65
C PRO A 67 -3.50 4.54 6.07
N VAL A 68 -3.64 5.86 6.18
CA VAL A 68 -4.03 6.52 7.42
C VAL A 68 -5.52 6.82 7.35
N VAL A 69 -6.27 6.34 8.34
CA VAL A 69 -7.71 6.52 8.49
C VAL A 69 -8.00 7.43 9.68
N ASP A 70 -9.23 7.91 9.86
CA ASP A 70 -9.62 8.66 11.06
C ASP A 70 -9.62 7.80 12.32
N THR A 71 -10.38 6.71 12.28
CA THR A 71 -10.53 5.75 13.38
C THR A 71 -10.68 4.36 12.78
N ILE A 72 -9.94 3.39 13.31
CA ILE A 72 -10.02 2.02 12.83
C ILE A 72 -11.33 1.40 13.32
N ASN A 73 -12.27 1.27 12.39
CA ASN A 73 -13.56 0.66 12.67
C ASN A 73 -13.39 -0.85 12.97
N PRO A 74 -14.11 -1.39 13.97
CA PRO A 74 -14.10 -2.82 14.22
C PRO A 74 -14.72 -3.56 13.03
N PRO A 75 -14.31 -4.82 12.78
CA PRO A 75 -14.87 -5.61 11.70
C PRO A 75 -16.38 -5.80 11.89
N SER A 76 -17.18 -5.20 11.01
CA SER A 76 -18.62 -5.40 10.97
C SER A 76 -18.95 -6.65 10.15
N ALA A 77 -19.61 -7.62 10.78
CA ALA A 77 -19.99 -8.88 10.11
C ALA A 77 -21.03 -8.69 8.99
N ASN A 78 -21.72 -7.53 8.93
CA ASN A 78 -22.86 -7.30 8.04
C ASN A 78 -22.49 -6.60 6.72
N ASN A 79 -21.24 -6.17 6.54
CA ASN A 79 -20.83 -5.47 5.32
C ASN A 79 -20.16 -6.44 4.32
N GLN A 80 -20.47 -6.24 3.03
CA GLN A 80 -19.86 -6.99 1.92
C GLN A 80 -18.34 -6.80 1.83
N PHE A 81 -17.84 -5.67 2.36
CA PHE A 81 -16.44 -5.28 2.35
C PHE A 81 -16.00 -4.86 3.77
N PRO A 82 -14.71 -5.07 4.11
CA PRO A 82 -14.18 -4.57 5.37
C PRO A 82 -14.34 -3.05 5.46
N ASP A 83 -14.51 -2.53 6.67
CA ASP A 83 -14.53 -1.11 6.97
C ASP A 83 -13.33 -0.78 7.83
N TYR A 84 -12.43 0.05 7.31
CA TYR A 84 -11.25 0.47 8.05
C TYR A 84 -11.35 1.90 8.57
N GLY A 85 -12.43 2.63 8.28
CA GLY A 85 -12.52 4.07 8.56
C GLY A 85 -12.25 4.95 7.33
N ARG A 86 -12.43 6.27 7.50
CA ARG A 86 -12.33 7.26 6.41
C ARG A 86 -10.89 7.60 6.12
N VAL A 87 -10.52 7.57 4.84
CA VAL A 87 -9.13 7.84 4.42
C VAL A 87 -8.73 9.29 4.69
N LYS A 88 -7.66 9.47 5.47
CA LYS A 88 -7.00 10.74 5.76
C LYS A 88 -5.66 10.89 5.04
N GLY A 89 -4.99 9.79 4.74
CA GLY A 89 -3.72 9.84 4.02
C GLY A 89 -3.11 8.47 3.75
N LEU A 90 -1.84 8.47 3.37
CA LEU A 90 -1.01 7.28 3.21
C LEU A 90 0.41 7.59 3.68
N ILE A 91 0.95 6.73 4.55
CA ILE A 91 2.30 6.83 5.07
C ILE A 91 3.13 5.62 4.65
N LEU A 92 4.40 5.84 4.33
CA LEU A 92 5.31 4.79 3.89
C LEU A 92 6.03 4.12 5.06
N ARG A 93 6.39 2.85 4.89
CA ARG A 93 7.21 2.10 5.85
C ARG A 93 8.53 2.82 6.17
N SER A 94 9.21 3.32 5.14
CA SER A 94 10.46 4.07 5.30
C SER A 94 10.26 5.35 6.12
N GLN A 95 9.14 6.05 5.94
CA GLN A 95 8.82 7.23 6.72
C GLN A 95 8.65 6.87 8.20
N LEU A 96 7.87 5.83 8.51
CA LEU A 96 7.69 5.36 9.88
C LEU A 96 9.03 4.99 10.54
N ILE A 97 9.92 4.28 9.83
CA ILE A 97 11.24 3.90 10.34
C ILE A 97 12.10 5.14 10.61
N THR A 98 12.08 6.15 9.73
CA THR A 98 12.79 7.42 9.95
C THR A 98 12.24 8.17 11.17
N LEU A 99 10.92 8.21 11.35
CA LEU A 99 10.29 8.84 12.51
C LEU A 99 10.66 8.14 13.83
N LEU A 100 10.66 6.79 13.83
CA LEU A 100 11.09 6.00 14.97
C LEU A 100 12.58 6.24 15.30
N SER A 101 13.44 6.29 14.28
CA SER A 101 14.88 6.52 14.44
C SER A 101 15.20 7.89 15.03
N ASN A 102 14.39 8.89 14.71
CA ASN A 102 14.50 10.25 15.21
C ASN A 102 13.70 10.51 16.49
N ARG A 103 13.09 9.47 17.08
CA ARG A 103 12.31 9.53 18.31
C ARG A 103 11.25 10.64 18.27
N VAL A 104 10.49 10.72 17.17
CA VAL A 104 9.37 11.67 17.01
C VAL A 104 8.18 11.21 17.85
N PHE A 105 8.37 11.16 19.16
CA PHE A 105 7.41 10.64 20.12
C PHE A 105 6.95 11.75 21.06
N SER A 106 5.71 11.63 21.52
CA SER A 106 5.10 12.46 22.54
C SER A 106 4.59 11.59 23.69
N TYR A 107 4.76 12.06 24.92
CA TYR A 107 4.21 11.39 26.10
C TYR A 107 2.68 11.51 26.16
N ASP A 108 2.12 12.58 25.60
CA ASP A 108 0.68 12.79 25.50
C ASP A 108 0.16 12.63 24.08
N TYR A 109 -1.16 12.43 23.98
CA TYR A 109 -1.84 12.30 22.70
C TYR A 109 -1.82 13.61 21.89
N GLU A 110 -1.71 14.77 22.53
CA GLU A 110 -1.80 16.07 21.85
C GLU A 110 -0.52 16.47 21.11
N GLY A 111 0.61 15.86 21.46
CA GLY A 111 1.91 16.18 20.87
C GLY A 111 2.59 17.36 21.55
N GLU A 112 2.15 17.74 22.76
CA GLU A 112 2.67 18.92 23.45
C GLU A 112 3.98 18.64 24.19
N ARG A 113 4.15 17.41 24.70
CA ARG A 113 5.35 17.00 25.46
C ARG A 113 6.13 15.93 24.72
N MET A 114 7.07 16.40 23.90
CA MET A 114 8.00 15.53 23.20
C MET A 114 8.94 14.79 24.16
N VAL A 115 9.35 13.58 23.78
CA VAL A 115 10.30 12.77 24.56
C VAL A 115 11.73 13.34 24.52
N GLU A 116 12.54 12.93 25.49
CA GLU A 116 13.96 13.22 25.45
C GLU A 116 14.66 12.53 24.26
N GLY A 117 15.59 13.24 23.64
CA GLY A 117 16.29 12.77 22.45
C GLY A 117 15.51 12.89 21.14
N TYR A 118 14.35 13.56 21.15
CA TYR A 118 13.63 13.94 19.94
C TYR A 118 14.52 14.75 18.99
N LYS A 119 14.55 14.35 17.72
CA LYS A 119 15.22 15.07 16.64
C LYS A 119 14.18 15.54 15.62
N PRO A 120 14.11 16.86 15.34
CA PRO A 120 13.24 17.37 14.28
C PRO A 120 13.55 16.71 12.95
N VAL A 121 12.51 16.30 12.23
CA VAL A 121 12.64 15.61 10.94
C VAL A 121 12.39 16.58 9.81
N HIS A 122 13.36 16.66 8.91
CA HIS A 122 13.32 17.43 7.69
C HIS A 122 13.21 16.51 6.47
N LEU A 123 12.84 17.10 5.32
CA LEU A 123 12.75 16.36 4.05
C LEU A 123 14.05 15.68 3.64
N ALA A 124 15.20 16.20 4.07
CA ALA A 124 16.52 15.62 3.78
C ALA A 124 16.70 14.26 4.48
N ASP A 125 16.22 14.10 5.71
CA ASP A 125 16.42 12.90 6.52
C ASP A 125 15.75 11.66 5.90
N PHE A 126 14.67 11.85 5.14
CA PHE A 126 14.01 10.77 4.41
C PHE A 126 14.82 10.28 3.20
N ARG A 127 15.71 11.11 2.65
CA ARG A 127 16.58 10.75 1.51
C ARG A 127 17.86 10.06 1.97
N ASP A 128 18.42 10.49 3.09
CA ASP A 128 19.71 9.99 3.58
C ASP A 128 19.62 8.54 4.11
N ALA A 129 18.44 8.11 4.55
CA ALA A 129 18.19 6.74 4.97
C ALA A 129 18.02 5.73 3.80
N TYR A 130 18.12 6.18 2.54
CA TYR A 130 18.00 5.32 1.35
C TYR A 130 19.32 4.55 1.06
N PRO A 131 19.32 3.24 0.70
CA PRO A 131 18.19 2.31 0.53
C PRO A 131 18.00 1.29 1.68
N ARG A 132 18.73 1.40 2.80
CA ARG A 132 18.87 0.33 3.83
C ARG A 132 17.83 0.40 4.97
N TYR A 133 16.55 0.50 4.63
CA TYR A 133 15.51 0.74 5.64
C TYR A 133 15.23 -0.47 6.57
N ASP A 134 15.32 -1.71 6.08
CA ASP A 134 14.95 -2.88 6.91
C ASP A 134 15.99 -3.22 7.99
N GLU A 135 17.28 -2.97 7.75
CA GLU A 135 18.32 -3.09 8.79
C GLU A 135 18.12 -2.10 9.94
N SER A 136 17.43 -0.98 9.69
CA SER A 136 17.22 0.06 10.69
C SER A 136 16.22 -0.37 11.76
N LEU A 137 15.18 -1.16 11.42
CA LEU A 137 14.15 -1.55 12.40
C LEU A 137 14.71 -2.45 13.50
N GLU A 138 15.62 -3.36 13.17
CA GLU A 138 16.28 -4.25 14.15
C GLU A 138 17.28 -3.50 15.05
N ARG A 139 17.82 -2.37 14.56
CA ARG A 139 18.75 -1.51 15.31
C ARG A 139 18.04 -0.52 16.23
N LEU A 140 16.71 -0.39 16.15
CA LEU A 140 15.95 0.49 17.02
C LEU A 140 15.89 -0.08 18.43
N CYS A 141 16.71 0.47 19.33
CA CYS A 141 16.63 0.22 20.76
C CYS A 141 15.53 1.11 21.38
N LEU A 142 14.27 0.65 21.29
CA LEU A 142 13.14 1.31 21.95
C LEU A 142 12.98 0.77 23.38
N SER A 143 12.77 1.67 24.34
CA SER A 143 12.46 1.30 25.72
C SER A 143 10.98 0.93 25.88
N GLU A 144 10.60 0.31 26.99
CA GLU A 144 9.19 0.08 27.32
C GLU A 144 8.41 1.40 27.47
N GLU A 145 9.08 2.47 27.92
CA GLU A 145 8.48 3.81 28.00
C GLU A 145 8.22 4.41 26.61
N ASP A 146 9.13 4.19 25.66
CA ASP A 146 8.95 4.63 24.27
C ASP A 146 7.75 3.96 23.62
N GLU A 147 7.55 2.66 23.87
CA GLU A 147 6.42 1.90 23.33
C GLU A 147 5.06 2.44 23.82
N LEU A 148 5.03 3.02 25.02
CA LEU A 148 3.85 3.68 25.58
C LEU A 148 3.62 5.08 25.00
N CYS A 149 4.58 5.68 24.30
CA CYS A 149 4.42 7.01 23.73
C CYS A 149 3.52 7.02 22.48
N TRP A 150 3.12 8.22 22.07
CA TRP A 150 2.36 8.49 20.86
C TRP A 150 3.25 9.04 19.76
N MET A 151 2.92 8.75 18.51
CA MET A 151 3.55 9.33 17.33
C MET A 151 2.49 9.92 16.41
N ASP A 152 2.62 11.21 16.08
CA ASP A 152 1.73 11.91 15.16
C ASP A 152 2.23 11.74 13.72
N LEU A 153 1.40 11.10 12.89
CA LEU A 153 1.71 10.78 11.49
C LEU A 153 1.24 11.86 10.52
N GLN A 154 0.35 12.77 10.96
CA GLN A 154 -0.31 13.74 10.09
C GLN A 154 0.67 14.67 9.35
N PRO A 155 1.76 15.16 9.97
CA PRO A 155 2.71 16.03 9.28
C PRO A 155 3.53 15.32 8.20
N TYR A 156 3.59 13.99 8.22
CA TYR A 156 4.52 13.19 7.43
C TYR A 156 3.85 12.30 6.38
N MET A 157 2.55 12.04 6.52
CA MET A 157 1.77 11.26 5.56
C MET A 157 1.51 12.07 4.27
N ASN A 158 1.25 11.37 3.17
CA ASN A 158 0.63 11.99 2.01
C ASN A 158 -0.88 12.15 2.28
N PRO A 159 -1.42 13.38 2.43
CA PRO A 159 -2.85 13.59 2.71
C PRO A 159 -3.76 13.27 1.50
N HIS A 160 -3.19 13.23 0.29
CA HIS A 160 -3.94 13.04 -0.96
C HIS A 160 -3.42 11.79 -1.71
N PRO A 161 -3.58 10.58 -1.15
CA PRO A 161 -3.29 9.37 -1.91
C PRO A 161 -4.28 9.25 -3.07
N TYR A 162 -3.85 8.66 -4.18
CA TYR A 162 -4.76 8.37 -5.30
C TYR A 162 -5.82 7.36 -4.86
N ARG A 163 -7.08 7.70 -5.13
CA ARG A 163 -8.26 6.93 -4.73
C ARG A 163 -9.06 6.49 -5.94
N VAL A 164 -9.73 5.35 -5.84
CA VAL A 164 -10.71 4.89 -6.83
C VAL A 164 -11.96 4.34 -6.14
N PRO A 165 -13.14 4.55 -6.72
CA PRO A 165 -14.36 3.91 -6.24
C PRO A 165 -14.31 2.40 -6.47
N LEU A 166 -15.05 1.64 -5.67
CA LEU A 166 -15.21 0.19 -5.81
C LEU A 166 -15.68 -0.27 -7.21
N THR A 167 -16.41 0.60 -7.90
CA THR A 167 -16.97 0.39 -9.24
C THR A 167 -16.01 0.76 -10.37
N ALA A 168 -14.80 1.25 -10.08
CA ALA A 168 -13.83 1.58 -11.12
C ALA A 168 -13.39 0.32 -11.89
N SER A 169 -13.36 0.41 -13.22
CA SER A 169 -12.94 -0.71 -14.05
C SER A 169 -11.43 -0.98 -13.97
N LEU A 170 -11.03 -2.23 -14.15
CA LEU A 170 -9.63 -2.63 -14.25
C LEU A 170 -8.92 -1.89 -15.38
N GLN A 171 -9.62 -1.56 -16.47
CA GLN A 171 -9.07 -0.73 -17.54
C GLN A 171 -8.64 0.65 -17.03
N SER A 172 -9.51 1.33 -16.28
CA SER A 172 -9.22 2.65 -15.70
C SER A 172 -8.09 2.57 -14.66
N ILE A 173 -8.14 1.56 -13.79
CA ILE A 173 -7.11 1.29 -12.77
C ILE A 173 -5.75 1.08 -13.44
N PHE A 174 -5.69 0.26 -14.50
CA PHE A 174 -4.48 0.00 -15.25
C PHE A 174 -3.89 1.29 -15.83
N SER A 175 -4.73 2.13 -16.45
CA SER A 175 -4.30 3.43 -16.99
C SER A 175 -3.74 4.35 -15.91
N LEU A 176 -4.32 4.36 -14.70
CA LEU A 176 -3.79 5.13 -13.56
C LEU A 176 -2.40 4.63 -13.14
N PHE A 177 -2.25 3.31 -12.96
CA PHE A 177 -0.96 2.71 -12.59
C PHE A 177 0.13 2.97 -13.64
N ARG A 178 -0.20 2.79 -14.92
CA ARG A 178 0.78 2.95 -16.01
C ARG A 178 1.08 4.42 -16.29
N GLY A 179 0.06 5.28 -16.30
CA GLY A 179 0.17 6.69 -16.66
C GLY A 179 0.84 7.54 -15.57
N LEU A 180 0.51 7.28 -14.30
CA LEU A 180 1.05 8.05 -13.17
C LEU A 180 2.19 7.32 -12.45
N GLY A 181 2.51 6.09 -12.85
CA GLY A 181 3.58 5.31 -12.21
C GLY A 181 3.27 4.92 -10.76
N LEU A 182 2.00 4.78 -10.38
CA LEU A 182 1.60 4.52 -9.00
C LEU A 182 2.17 3.20 -8.46
N ARG A 183 2.38 3.15 -7.13
CA ARG A 183 2.71 1.93 -6.39
C ARG A 183 1.49 1.34 -5.68
N TYR A 184 0.65 2.22 -5.16
CA TYR A 184 -0.58 1.92 -4.44
C TYR A 184 -1.72 2.75 -5.00
N LEU A 185 -2.92 2.19 -4.93
CA LEU A 185 -4.16 2.88 -5.22
C LEU A 185 -5.17 2.49 -4.14
N VAL A 186 -5.79 3.48 -3.52
CA VAL A 186 -6.70 3.27 -2.38
C VAL A 186 -8.11 3.04 -2.91
N ALA A 187 -8.69 1.88 -2.61
CA ALA A 187 -10.08 1.57 -2.98
C ALA A 187 -11.02 2.03 -1.87
N ILE A 188 -11.94 2.93 -2.22
CA ILE A 188 -12.90 3.55 -1.30
C ILE A 188 -14.33 3.32 -1.75
N ASP A 189 -15.26 3.44 -0.82
CA ASP A 189 -16.68 3.58 -1.11
C ASP A 189 -17.09 5.06 -1.26
N ASP A 190 -18.40 5.29 -1.37
CA ASP A 190 -19.00 6.62 -1.56
C ASP A 190 -18.87 7.51 -0.30
N ASP A 191 -18.65 6.92 0.87
CA ASP A 191 -18.42 7.62 2.15
C ASP A 191 -16.94 7.96 2.38
N ASN A 192 -16.07 7.68 1.40
CA ASN A 192 -14.61 7.78 1.52
C ASN A 192 -14.03 6.87 2.61
N CYS A 193 -14.74 5.80 2.97
CA CYS A 193 -14.22 4.74 3.82
C CYS A 193 -13.31 3.83 3.00
N LEU A 194 -12.17 3.49 3.60
CA LEU A 194 -11.22 2.55 3.03
C LEU A 194 -11.85 1.16 3.01
N ARG A 195 -11.83 0.52 1.83
CA ARG A 195 -12.35 -0.83 1.60
C ARG A 195 -11.27 -1.81 1.13
N GLY A 196 -10.17 -1.29 0.61
CA GLY A 196 -9.04 -2.10 0.17
C GLY A 196 -7.89 -1.28 -0.42
N ILE A 197 -6.79 -1.97 -0.74
CA ILE A 197 -5.66 -1.41 -1.49
C ILE A 197 -5.45 -2.22 -2.77
N ILE A 198 -5.10 -1.54 -3.84
CA ILE A 198 -4.67 -2.16 -5.08
C ILE A 198 -3.19 -1.84 -5.26
N THR A 199 -2.40 -2.85 -5.63
CA THR A 199 -1.00 -2.70 -6.01
C THR A 199 -0.79 -3.07 -7.48
N ARG A 200 0.40 -2.77 -8.03
CA ARG A 200 0.76 -3.23 -9.37
C ARG A 200 0.66 -4.74 -9.53
N LYS A 201 1.00 -5.51 -8.48
CA LYS A 201 0.89 -6.98 -8.49
C LYS A 201 -0.56 -7.39 -8.72
N ASP A 202 -1.51 -6.74 -8.06
CA ASP A 202 -2.93 -7.07 -8.18
C ASP A 202 -3.48 -6.83 -9.59
N VAL A 203 -3.03 -5.75 -10.23
CA VAL A 203 -3.41 -5.43 -11.61
C VAL A 203 -2.75 -6.40 -12.60
N ALA A 204 -1.48 -6.76 -12.39
CA ALA A 204 -0.71 -7.65 -13.25
C ALA A 204 -1.22 -9.11 -13.27
N ARG A 205 -2.01 -9.53 -12.26
CA ARG A 205 -2.64 -10.85 -12.19
C ARG A 205 -3.60 -11.13 -13.34
N PHE A 206 -4.13 -10.10 -13.99
CA PHE A 206 -5.09 -10.23 -15.09
C PHE A 206 -4.36 -10.19 -16.43
N LYS A 207 -4.21 -11.35 -17.08
CA LYS A 207 -3.58 -11.46 -18.40
C LYS A 207 -4.58 -11.86 -19.49
N GLU A 208 -4.36 -11.33 -20.69
CA GLU A 208 -5.13 -11.68 -21.88
C GLU A 208 -4.69 -13.04 -22.42
N LYS A 209 -5.62 -13.98 -22.55
CA LYS A 209 -5.41 -15.27 -23.23
C LYS A 209 -6.20 -15.31 -24.53
N ARG A 210 -5.51 -15.56 -25.64
CA ARG A 210 -6.10 -15.75 -26.96
C ARG A 210 -6.25 -17.24 -27.24
N HIS A 211 -7.48 -17.72 -27.44
CA HIS A 211 -7.74 -19.09 -27.89
C HIS A 211 -8.66 -19.10 -29.11
N LYS A 212 -8.20 -19.68 -30.22
CA LYS A 212 -8.97 -19.88 -31.47
C LYS A 212 -9.87 -18.69 -31.86
N LYS A 213 -9.29 -17.49 -31.97
CA LYS A 213 -9.94 -16.18 -32.30
C LYS A 213 -10.86 -15.57 -31.22
N LYS A 214 -11.06 -16.19 -30.06
CA LYS A 214 -11.76 -15.59 -28.91
C LYS A 214 -10.76 -15.04 -27.88
N TYR A 215 -11.08 -13.90 -27.30
CA TYR A 215 -10.34 -13.29 -26.20
C TYR A 215 -10.97 -13.69 -24.87
N SER A 216 -10.13 -14.00 -23.88
CA SER A 216 -10.54 -14.29 -22.51
C SER A 216 -9.53 -13.69 -21.54
N ILE A 217 -9.97 -13.27 -20.36
CA ILE A 217 -9.08 -12.86 -19.28
C ILE A 217 -8.86 -14.06 -18.37
N ARG A 218 -7.59 -14.37 -18.09
CA ARG A 218 -7.23 -15.34 -17.06
C ARG A 218 -6.72 -14.58 -15.85
N GLU A 219 -7.31 -14.89 -14.70
CA GLU A 219 -6.76 -14.50 -13.41
C GLU A 219 -5.67 -15.51 -13.06
N LEU A 220 -4.43 -15.03 -12.97
CA LEU A 220 -3.32 -15.83 -12.48
C LEU A 220 -3.28 -15.68 -10.96
N PHE A 221 -3.54 -16.78 -10.26
CA PHE A 221 -3.22 -16.89 -8.85
C PHE A 221 -1.74 -17.23 -8.78
N VAL A 222 -0.92 -16.26 -8.38
CA VAL A 222 0.42 -16.59 -7.93
C VAL A 222 0.25 -17.10 -6.52
N SER A 223 0.12 -18.42 -6.39
CA SER A 223 0.34 -19.10 -5.12
C SER A 223 1.75 -18.74 -4.65
N ASP A 224 1.84 -18.12 -3.47
CA ASP A 224 3.07 -17.87 -2.72
C ASP A 224 4.12 -16.93 -3.35
N PHE A 225 3.83 -15.62 -3.41
CA PHE A 225 4.91 -14.64 -3.25
C PHE A 225 5.25 -14.48 -1.77
N ARG A 226 5.89 -15.53 -1.20
CA ARG A 226 6.81 -15.37 -0.08
C ARG A 226 8.14 -14.85 -0.64
N GLY A 227 8.68 -13.82 -0.01
CA GLY A 227 9.90 -13.11 -0.39
C GLY A 227 9.76 -11.66 0.02
#